data_AF-A0A832IJQ8-F1
#
_entry.id   AF-A0A832IJQ8-F1
#
_cell.length_a   1.000
_cell.length_b   1.000
_cell.length_c   1.000
_cell.angle_alpha   90.00
_cell.angle_beta   90.00
_cell.angle_gamma   90.00
#
_symmetry.space_group_name_H-M   'P 1'
#
loop_
_entity.id
_entity.type
_entity.pdbx_description
1 polymer ?
#
loop_
_entity_poly.entity_id
_entity_poly.type
_entity_poly.pdbx_seq_one_letter_code
_entity_poly.pdbx_strand_id
1 'polypeptide(L)'
;SAIKTGDEDKAQEAYKEVEKIAKGELKAEALYYDAYFKHKDAEYKASNKIVQTLVADYAAYKYFGAKGLIVMAKNFYELGDAFQATYILESVIKNFTQYKDVVEEAKAALQKIKREEAKTNESVNPNEN
;
A
#
# COMPACT_ATOMS: atom_id res chain seq x y z
N SER A 1 -6.20 -17.46 8.05
CA SER A 1 -5.06 -16.54 8.19
C SER A 1 -5.21 -15.77 9.49
N ALA A 2 -4.14 -15.60 10.27
CA ALA A 2 -4.15 -14.96 11.60
C ALA A 2 -4.75 -13.54 11.63
N ILE A 3 -4.79 -12.86 10.48
CA ILE A 3 -5.51 -11.58 10.33
C ILE A 3 -7.03 -11.71 10.45
N LYS A 4 -7.61 -12.87 10.13
CA LYS A 4 -9.06 -13.12 10.36
C LYS A 4 -9.41 -13.25 11.85
N THR A 5 -8.42 -13.46 12.73
CA THR A 5 -8.64 -13.68 14.18
C THR A 5 -8.39 -12.44 15.04
N GLY A 6 -8.05 -11.28 14.45
CA GLY A 6 -7.91 -10.02 15.20
C GLY A 6 -6.67 -9.94 16.11
N ASP A 7 -5.71 -10.84 15.92
CA ASP A 7 -4.49 -10.95 16.72
C ASP A 7 -3.31 -10.46 15.87
N GLU A 8 -3.30 -9.16 15.58
CA GLU A 8 -2.34 -8.53 14.67
C GLU A 8 -0.89 -8.68 15.15
N ASP A 9 -0.65 -8.66 16.47
CA ASP A 9 0.67 -8.86 17.07
C ASP A 9 1.21 -10.27 16.76
N LYS A 10 0.36 -11.31 16.87
CA LYS A 10 0.72 -12.67 16.48
C LYS A 10 0.96 -12.81 14.98
N ALA A 11 0.22 -12.06 14.17
CA ALA A 11 0.44 -12.04 12.73
C ALA A 11 1.82 -11.44 12.40
N GLN A 12 2.23 -10.36 13.07
CA GLN A 12 3.54 -9.74 12.88
C GLN A 12 4.69 -10.69 13.26
N GLU A 13 4.62 -11.37 14.40
CA GLU A 13 5.62 -12.38 14.78
C GLU A 13 5.66 -13.56 13.81
N ALA A 14 4.50 -14.07 13.41
CA ALA A 14 4.40 -15.16 12.44
C ALA A 14 5.02 -14.78 11.08
N TYR A 15 4.77 -13.56 10.60
CA TYR A 15 5.35 -13.11 9.33
C TYR A 15 6.87 -12.90 9.40
N LYS A 16 7.43 -12.50 10.55
CA LYS A 16 8.90 -12.43 10.75
C LYS A 16 9.57 -13.80 10.69
N GLU A 17 8.95 -14.83 11.26
CA GLU A 17 9.47 -16.20 11.20
C GLU A 17 9.33 -16.79 9.79
N VAL A 18 8.18 -16.53 9.14
CA VAL A 18 7.93 -16.91 7.75
C VAL A 18 8.95 -16.25 6.82
N GLU A 19 9.29 -14.98 7.02
CA GLU A 19 10.27 -14.25 6.20
C GLU A 19 11.63 -14.97 6.12
N LYS A 20 12.05 -15.67 7.18
CA LYS A 20 13.36 -16.32 7.27
C LYS A 20 13.46 -17.62 6.47
N ILE A 21 12.33 -18.31 6.26
CA ILE A 21 12.29 -19.66 5.68
C ILE A 21 11.43 -19.77 4.42
N ALA A 22 10.52 -18.81 4.20
CA ALA A 22 9.56 -18.85 3.11
C ALA A 22 10.21 -18.57 1.75
N LYS A 23 9.68 -19.26 0.74
CA LYS A 23 10.01 -19.05 -0.67
C LYS A 23 8.71 -18.84 -1.44
N GLY A 24 8.84 -18.19 -2.58
CA GLY A 24 7.72 -17.98 -3.50
C GLY A 24 6.58 -17.16 -2.90
N GLU A 25 5.35 -17.63 -3.06
CA GLU A 25 4.13 -16.87 -2.74
C GLU A 25 4.05 -16.46 -1.27
N LEU A 26 4.45 -17.36 -0.37
CA LEU A 26 4.41 -17.11 1.07
C LEU A 26 5.38 -16.00 1.49
N LYS A 27 6.53 -15.87 0.81
CA LYS A 27 7.48 -14.77 1.06
C LYS A 27 6.95 -13.45 0.49
N ALA A 28 6.28 -13.49 -0.67
CA ALA A 28 5.61 -12.31 -1.23
C ALA A 28 4.49 -11.82 -0.29
N GLU A 29 3.70 -12.74 0.28
CA GLU A 29 2.69 -12.43 1.29
C GLU A 29 3.33 -11.81 2.55
N ALA A 30 4.41 -12.39 3.07
CA ALA A 30 5.11 -11.89 4.24
C ALA A 30 5.66 -10.46 4.03
N LEU A 31 6.28 -10.20 2.88
CA LEU A 31 6.77 -8.86 2.52
C LEU A 31 5.62 -7.84 2.41
N TYR A 32 4.48 -8.23 1.86
CA TYR A 32 3.31 -7.36 1.82
C TYR A 32 2.85 -6.97 3.23
N TYR A 33 2.77 -7.93 4.16
CA TYR A 33 2.34 -7.63 5.52
C TYR A 33 3.37 -6.87 6.33
N ASP A 34 4.67 -7.13 6.16
CA ASP A 34 5.72 -6.32 6.77
C ASP A 34 5.60 -4.85 6.32
N ALA A 35 5.46 -4.60 5.01
CA ALA A 35 5.21 -3.26 4.50
C ALA A 35 3.93 -2.62 5.09
N TYR A 36 2.85 -3.40 5.19
CA TYR A 36 1.58 -2.94 5.76
C TYR A 36 1.72 -2.53 7.23
N PHE A 37 2.39 -3.33 8.06
CA PHE A 37 2.62 -2.99 9.47
C PHE A 37 3.51 -1.76 9.59
N LYS A 38 4.58 -1.66 8.79
CA LYS A 38 5.40 -0.44 8.76
C LYS A 38 4.64 0.82 8.36
N HIS A 39 3.65 0.71 7.48
CA HIS A 39 2.74 1.82 7.20
C HIS A 39 1.93 2.22 8.44
N LYS A 40 1.35 1.23 9.15
CA LYS A 40 0.59 1.49 10.39
C LYS A 40 1.46 2.13 11.48
N ASP A 41 2.73 1.74 11.55
CA ASP A 41 3.72 2.28 12.51
C ASP A 41 4.33 3.62 12.06
N ALA A 42 3.78 4.25 11.00
CA ALA A 42 4.28 5.48 10.37
C ALA A 42 5.73 5.41 9.85
N GLU A 43 6.30 4.21 9.70
CA GLU A 43 7.61 3.94 9.10
C GLU A 43 7.54 3.94 7.56
N TYR A 44 6.96 4.98 6.96
CA TYR A 44 6.60 5.02 5.53
C TYR A 44 7.75 4.75 4.57
N LYS A 45 8.95 5.28 4.85
CA LYS A 45 10.14 5.06 4.00
C LYS A 45 10.62 3.61 4.06
N ALA A 46 10.59 3.00 5.23
CA ALA A 46 10.95 1.60 5.40
C ALA A 46 9.92 0.68 4.75
N SER A 47 8.62 1.00 4.90
CA SER A 47 7.52 0.33 4.19
C SER A 47 7.73 0.38 2.67
N ASN A 48 8.05 1.55 2.11
CA ASN A 48 8.33 1.70 0.68
C ASN A 48 9.48 0.81 0.20
N LYS A 49 10.55 0.68 1.00
CA LYS A 49 11.67 -0.19 0.66
C LYS A 49 11.27 -1.66 0.59
N ILE A 50 10.42 -2.14 1.51
CA ILE A 50 9.91 -3.51 1.48
C ILE A 50 9.03 -3.74 0.25
N VAL A 51 8.15 -2.79 -0.08
CA VAL A 51 7.33 -2.90 -1.29
C VAL A 51 8.20 -2.92 -2.54
N GLN A 52 9.28 -2.12 -2.61
CA GLN A 52 10.24 -2.16 -3.72
C GLN A 52 10.85 -3.56 -3.89
N THR A 53 11.26 -4.19 -2.79
CA THR A 53 11.74 -5.58 -2.78
C THR A 53 10.66 -6.55 -3.26
N LEU A 54 9.43 -6.42 -2.76
CA LEU A 54 8.30 -7.26 -3.19
C LEU A 54 8.04 -7.16 -4.71
N VAL A 55 8.00 -5.96 -5.27
CA VAL A 55 7.70 -5.79 -6.70
C VAL A 55 8.88 -6.16 -7.60
N ALA A 56 10.11 -6.04 -7.13
CA ALA A 56 11.32 -6.39 -7.90
C ALA A 56 11.61 -7.90 -7.86
N ASP A 57 11.71 -8.47 -6.67
CA ASP A 57 12.24 -9.82 -6.47
C ASP A 57 11.15 -10.89 -6.54
N TYR A 58 9.88 -10.48 -6.39
CA TYR A 58 8.70 -11.36 -6.34
C TYR A 58 7.65 -10.97 -7.39
N ALA A 59 8.08 -10.41 -8.53
CA ALA A 59 7.22 -9.93 -9.61
C ALA A 59 6.24 -10.97 -10.20
N ALA A 60 6.55 -12.26 -10.06
CA ALA A 60 5.64 -13.36 -10.44
C ALA A 60 4.35 -13.37 -9.59
N TYR A 61 4.41 -12.85 -8.36
CA TYR A 61 3.30 -12.81 -7.40
C TYR A 61 2.54 -11.49 -7.51
N LYS A 62 1.97 -11.26 -8.70
CA LYS A 62 1.33 -10.00 -9.11
C LYS A 62 0.26 -9.50 -8.14
N TYR A 63 -0.49 -10.41 -7.50
CA TYR A 63 -1.52 -10.04 -6.53
C TYR A 63 -0.92 -9.29 -5.33
N PHE A 64 0.08 -9.88 -4.66
CA PHE A 64 0.76 -9.24 -3.54
C PHE A 64 1.54 -8.00 -3.96
N GLY A 65 2.19 -8.03 -5.13
CA GLY A 65 2.84 -6.84 -5.70
C GLY A 65 1.86 -5.67 -5.86
N ALA A 66 0.66 -5.93 -6.40
CA ALA A 66 -0.36 -4.89 -6.57
C ALA A 66 -0.88 -4.34 -5.23
N LYS A 67 -1.12 -5.20 -4.24
CA LYS A 67 -1.49 -4.75 -2.88
C LYS A 67 -0.37 -3.95 -2.22
N GLY A 68 0.88 -4.35 -2.41
CA GLY A 68 2.05 -3.61 -1.95
C GLY A 68 2.13 -2.20 -2.57
N LEU A 69 1.86 -2.07 -3.87
CA LEU A 69 1.82 -0.76 -4.54
C LEU A 69 0.73 0.16 -3.95
N ILE A 70 -0.43 -0.38 -3.55
CA ILE A 70 -1.45 0.42 -2.84
C ILE A 70 -0.93 0.91 -1.48
N VAL A 71 -0.20 0.08 -0.73
CA VAL A 71 0.45 0.50 0.53
C VAL A 71 1.49 1.60 0.26
N MET A 72 2.33 1.42 -0.77
CA MET A 72 3.31 2.43 -1.17
C MET A 72 2.65 3.76 -1.56
N ALA A 73 1.53 3.73 -2.27
CA ALA A 73 0.77 4.94 -2.58
C ALA A 73 0.28 5.66 -1.32
N LYS A 74 -0.27 4.92 -0.34
CA LYS A 74 -0.68 5.48 0.95
C LYS A 74 0.51 6.09 1.69
N ASN A 75 1.67 5.44 1.69
CA ASN A 75 2.91 5.98 2.27
C ASN A 75 3.34 7.29 1.61
N PHE A 76 3.31 7.38 0.28
CA PHE A 76 3.65 8.63 -0.42
C PHE A 76 2.70 9.75 -0.04
N TYR A 77 1.40 9.44 0.13
CA TYR A 77 0.43 10.44 0.59
C TYR A 77 0.76 10.95 1.99
N GLU A 78 1.05 10.06 2.94
CA GLU A 78 1.46 10.43 4.31
C GLU A 78 2.81 11.18 4.35
N LEU A 79 3.65 11.00 3.32
CA LEU A 79 4.90 11.74 3.13
C LEU A 79 4.70 13.09 2.41
N GLY A 80 3.46 13.49 2.11
CA GLY A 80 3.14 14.74 1.43
C GLY A 80 3.32 14.71 -0.09
N ASP A 81 3.51 13.54 -0.68
CA ASP A 81 3.66 13.35 -2.14
C ASP A 81 2.37 12.80 -2.74
N ALA A 82 1.35 13.66 -2.80
CA ALA A 82 0.05 13.34 -3.40
C ALA A 82 0.15 13.00 -4.89
N PHE A 83 1.13 13.56 -5.60
CA PHE A 83 1.37 13.26 -7.01
C PHE A 83 1.78 11.80 -7.16
N GLN A 84 2.78 11.32 -6.43
CA GLN A 84 3.16 9.91 -6.53
C GLN A 84 2.09 8.97 -6.03
N ALA A 85 1.40 9.34 -4.95
CA ALA A 85 0.31 8.53 -4.44
C ALA A 85 -0.77 8.29 -5.51
N THR A 86 -1.21 9.35 -6.19
CA THR A 86 -2.24 9.23 -7.24
C THR A 86 -1.71 8.49 -8.48
N TYR A 87 -0.48 8.76 -8.92
CA TYR A 87 0.14 8.07 -10.05
C TYR A 87 0.22 6.54 -9.85
N ILE A 88 0.66 6.10 -8.67
CA ILE A 88 0.75 4.67 -8.34
C ILE A 88 -0.64 4.03 -8.34
N LEU A 89 -1.65 4.68 -7.74
CA LEU A 89 -3.01 4.15 -7.69
C LEU A 89 -3.62 4.04 -9.09
N GLU A 90 -3.43 5.03 -9.95
CA GLU A 90 -3.89 4.99 -11.34
C GLU A 90 -3.20 3.89 -12.14
N SER A 91 -1.89 3.70 -11.92
CA SER A 91 -1.14 2.56 -12.50
C SER A 91 -1.71 1.22 -12.04
N VAL A 92 -2.04 1.07 -10.75
CA VAL A 92 -2.62 -0.16 -10.21
C VAL A 92 -3.99 -0.45 -10.87
N ILE A 93 -4.87 0.55 -10.93
CA ILE A 93 -6.20 0.44 -11.55
C ILE A 93 -6.09 0.01 -13.01
N LYS A 94 -5.13 0.57 -13.76
CA LYS A 94 -4.92 0.30 -15.19
C LYS A 94 -4.34 -1.09 -15.46
N ASN A 95 -3.38 -1.53 -14.64
CA ASN A 95 -2.53 -2.69 -14.97
C ASN A 95 -2.95 -4.00 -14.29
N PHE A 96 -3.82 -3.95 -13.28
CA PHE A 96 -4.20 -5.12 -12.47
C PHE A 96 -5.70 -5.42 -12.54
N THR A 97 -6.33 -5.19 -13.69
CA THR A 97 -7.78 -5.32 -13.91
C THR A 97 -8.34 -6.71 -13.61
N GLN A 98 -7.51 -7.76 -13.64
CA GLN A 98 -7.93 -9.11 -13.23
C GLN A 98 -8.21 -9.24 -11.72
N TYR A 99 -7.68 -8.35 -10.87
CA TYR A 99 -7.84 -8.37 -9.43
C TYR A 99 -8.86 -7.32 -8.98
N LYS A 100 -10.14 -7.69 -8.99
CA LYS A 100 -11.24 -6.75 -8.72
C LYS A 100 -11.14 -6.09 -7.35
N ASP A 101 -10.79 -6.86 -6.32
CA ASP A 101 -10.60 -6.36 -4.95
C ASP A 101 -9.48 -5.31 -4.87
N VAL A 102 -8.35 -5.56 -5.55
CA VAL A 102 -7.22 -4.61 -5.64
C VAL A 102 -7.64 -3.33 -6.35
N VAL A 103 -8.36 -3.44 -7.47
CA VAL A 103 -8.84 -2.28 -8.24
C VAL A 103 -9.81 -1.43 -7.43
N GLU A 104 -10.74 -2.06 -6.72
CA GLU A 104 -11.69 -1.34 -5.87
C GLU A 104 -11.00 -0.65 -4.69
N GLU A 105 -10.02 -1.31 -4.04
CA GLU A 105 -9.22 -0.67 -3.00
C GLU A 105 -8.44 0.55 -3.54
N ALA A 106 -7.81 0.41 -4.71
CA ALA A 106 -7.05 1.49 -5.33
C ALA A 106 -7.94 2.69 -5.70
N LYS A 107 -9.14 2.43 -6.25
CA LYS A 107 -10.13 3.48 -6.53
C LYS A 107 -10.57 4.20 -5.26
N ALA A 108 -10.86 3.45 -4.19
CA ALA A 108 -11.29 4.03 -2.93
C ALA A 108 -10.21 4.93 -2.32
N ALA A 109 -8.95 4.49 -2.33
CA ALA A 109 -7.81 5.28 -1.89
C ALA A 109 -7.63 6.55 -2.76
N LEU A 110 -7.72 6.41 -4.08
CA LEU A 110 -7.57 7.53 -5.02
C LEU A 110 -8.65 8.59 -4.82
N GLN A 111 -9.91 8.16 -4.64
CA GLN A 111 -11.02 9.06 -4.35
C GLN A 111 -10.84 9.76 -2.99
N LYS A 112 -10.33 9.06 -1.97
CA LYS A 112 -10.03 9.68 -0.67
C LYS A 112 -8.99 10.79 -0.84
N ILE A 113 -7.86 10.51 -1.48
CA ILE A 113 -6.81 11.50 -1.72
C ILE A 113 -7.36 12.71 -2.49
N LYS A 114 -8.06 12.48 -3.61
CA LYS A 114 -8.64 13.58 -4.42
C LYS A 114 -9.61 14.46 -3.62
N ARG A 115 -10.40 13.87 -2.70
CA ARG A 115 -11.30 14.63 -1.82
C ARG A 115 -10.56 15.46 -0.78
N GLU A 116 -9.51 14.90 -0.15
CA GLU A 116 -8.74 15.64 0.85
C GLU A 116 -7.93 16.78 0.21
N GLU A 117 -7.30 16.54 -0.95
CA GLU A 117 -6.56 17.60 -1.68
C GLU A 117 -7.49 18.73 -2.16
N ALA A 118 -8.73 18.41 -2.56
CA ALA A 118 -9.72 19.43 -2.94
C ALA A 118 -10.07 20.36 -1.76
N LYS A 119 -10.30 19.82 -0.56
CA LYS A 119 -10.60 20.62 0.65
C LYS A 119 -9.45 21.55 1.00
N THR A 120 -8.21 21.07 0.88
CA THR A 120 -7.02 21.88 1.15
C THR A 120 -6.95 23.04 0.17
N ASN A 121 -7.19 22.81 -1.13
CA ASN A 121 -7.16 23.85 -2.15
C ASN A 121 -8.30 24.88 -2.02
N GLU A 122 -9.51 24.47 -1.63
CA GLU A 122 -10.62 25.39 -1.33
C GLU A 122 -10.31 26.29 -0.13
N SER A 123 -9.55 25.79 0.85
CA SER A 123 -9.14 26.54 2.04
C SER A 123 -8.07 27.62 1.76
N VAL A 124 -7.36 27.53 0.62
CA VAL A 124 -6.31 28.49 0.22
C VAL A 124 -6.87 29.63 -0.66
N ASN A 125 -8.18 29.68 -0.91
CA ASN A 125 -8.86 30.82 -1.53
C ASN A 125 -9.70 31.64 -0.52
N PRO A 126 -9.11 32.54 0.30
CA PRO A 126 -9.88 33.50 1.09
C PRO A 126 -10.30 34.79 0.35
N ASN A 127 -9.99 34.96 -0.94
CA ASN A 127 -10.23 36.22 -1.65
C ASN A 127 -11.13 36.04 -2.87
N GLU A 128 -12.42 35.89 -2.63
CA GLU A 128 -13.45 36.44 -3.53
C GLU A 128 -13.99 37.71 -2.89
N ASN A 129 -13.44 38.86 -3.28
CA ASN A 129 -14.01 40.19 -3.07
C ASN A 129 -13.95 40.95 -4.39
#